data_AF-A0ABC9SZG9-F1
#
_entry.id   AF-A0ABC9SZG9-F1
#
_cell.length_a   1.000
_cell.length_b   1.000
_cell.length_c   1.000
_cell.angle_alpha   90.00
_cell.angle_beta   90.00
_cell.angle_gamma   90.00
#
_symmetry.space_group_name_H-M   'P 1'
#
loop_
_entity.id
_entity.type
_entity.pdbx_description
1 polymer ?
#
loop_
_entity_poly.entity_id
_entity_poly.type
_entity_poly.pdbx_seq_one_letter_code
_entity_poly.pdbx_strand_id
1 'polypeptide(L)'
;MRLHKALQPSFIKRMYYMRFLGKFTKAEKEKSGENFFVQCLSPIPFTLQEQFANEPYVFEGVCSNKKNEKIFSELKKRKLEKQLVMFRLYYERGNVYVELICTEEPKEIASSYKMIPAPKVTNNKKRESLERKLSNGYLSFLMPKFPKDFEPPELLWHDGRLYGNISLKSSISSIAYFEQKRECKYINCSDWTKYVEIAVEDQLYFVSDHVYEQLKKRMHEEGKIVEVEDIKVQKEEWEWDERESSFLQYVQSMVHNKGLYLDETDIYNFHISVKTNMLTILGGIPGVGKSRFVQTYAEALGLQYGEELVWIPISPSYQEPHDLLGYLHPNGTFIESETKLVRTLMKAKENQNQLYIIVFDEMNMSHIEHWFTPFLSVLQLETKNRILNLYEGVQDIENSIPSTIEIGENIIFVGTVNFDETTKELSDRLLDRTNLITLQKIPFCEMGMEQGKVVLHPPLKVTAGEFRINWMRNKAMIEVFSEEELELLDKLHVVLSSHDASKGISFRCANAIATYLQNIPFQNNHTYMISREEGFDLQIKQRVLTKIRGTEMMVGSLLSEEAKRGATLVPLLQSALANRVSTFEHSLAYIREKRRELELYGYAK
;
A
#
# COMPACT_ATOMS: atom_id res chain seq x y z
N MET A 1 15.90 3.62 -38.85
CA MET A 1 16.68 2.36 -38.88
C MET A 1 15.75 1.17 -38.72
N ARG A 2 16.00 0.07 -39.45
CA ARG A 2 15.18 -1.16 -39.37
C ARG A 2 15.73 -2.06 -38.27
N LEU A 3 14.87 -2.49 -37.35
CA LEU A 3 15.28 -3.32 -36.21
C LEU A 3 15.44 -4.78 -36.63
N HIS A 4 16.44 -5.46 -36.07
CA HIS A 4 16.66 -6.90 -36.30
C HIS A 4 15.63 -7.78 -35.58
N LYS A 5 15.04 -7.28 -34.49
CA LYS A 5 13.99 -7.95 -33.70
C LYS A 5 12.92 -6.94 -33.30
N ALA A 6 11.66 -7.40 -33.20
CA ALA A 6 10.58 -6.55 -32.71
C ALA A 6 10.82 -6.14 -31.24
N LEU A 7 10.55 -4.88 -30.91
CA LEU A 7 10.66 -4.38 -29.54
C LEU A 7 9.50 -4.89 -28.67
N GLN A 8 9.77 -5.16 -27.40
CA GLN A 8 8.73 -5.55 -26.46
C GLN A 8 7.70 -4.41 -26.26
N PRO A 9 6.39 -4.71 -26.14
CA PRO A 9 5.36 -3.69 -25.92
C PRO A 9 5.58 -2.81 -24.69
N SER A 10 6.12 -3.37 -23.62
CA SER A 10 6.43 -2.63 -22.39
C SER A 10 7.55 -1.61 -22.60
N PHE A 11 8.57 -1.96 -23.39
CA PHE A 11 9.66 -1.05 -23.76
C PHE A 11 9.17 0.05 -24.70
N ILE A 12 8.34 -0.28 -25.69
CA ILE A 12 7.77 0.72 -26.62
C ILE A 12 7.02 1.82 -25.85
N LYS A 13 6.20 1.43 -24.85
CA LYS A 13 5.51 2.40 -23.98
C LYS A 13 6.48 3.29 -23.21
N ARG A 14 7.57 2.73 -22.65
CA ARG A 14 8.59 3.52 -21.92
C ARG A 14 9.39 4.44 -22.84
N MET A 15 9.80 3.94 -24.00
CA MET A 15 10.58 4.68 -25.00
C MET A 15 9.91 5.99 -25.41
N TYR A 16 8.59 6.00 -25.51
CA TYR A 16 7.80 7.19 -25.82
C TYR A 16 7.96 8.34 -24.80
N TYR A 17 8.25 8.01 -23.53
CA TYR A 17 8.49 8.99 -22.47
C TYR A 17 9.96 9.41 -22.35
N MET A 18 10.89 8.70 -23.00
CA MET A 18 12.29 9.07 -23.04
C MET A 18 12.50 10.33 -23.90
N ARG A 19 13.60 11.04 -23.63
CA ARG A 19 13.99 12.25 -24.37
C ARG A 19 15.43 12.10 -24.82
N PHE A 20 15.69 12.57 -26.02
CA PHE A 20 17.00 12.49 -26.67
C PHE A 20 17.39 13.82 -27.24
N LEU A 21 18.68 14.03 -27.35
CA LEU A 21 19.28 15.21 -27.95
C LEU A 21 20.08 14.84 -29.19
N GLY A 22 19.96 15.64 -30.23
CA GLY A 22 20.62 15.36 -31.50
C GLY A 22 20.79 16.59 -32.38
N LYS A 23 21.34 16.36 -33.58
CA LYS A 23 21.46 17.37 -34.64
C LYS A 23 20.94 16.83 -35.96
N PHE A 24 20.46 17.73 -36.83
CA PHE A 24 20.08 17.35 -38.19
C PHE A 24 21.31 16.90 -38.99
N THR A 25 21.14 15.86 -39.79
CA THR A 25 22.18 15.35 -40.70
C THR A 25 21.59 15.07 -42.09
N LYS A 26 22.43 15.17 -43.11
CA LYS A 26 22.06 14.76 -44.48
C LYS A 26 22.41 13.28 -44.63
N ALA A 27 21.43 12.45 -45.00
CA ALA A 27 21.69 11.03 -45.28
C ALA A 27 22.17 10.85 -46.72
N GLU A 28 23.10 9.91 -46.94
CA GLU A 28 23.73 9.59 -48.24
C GLU A 28 22.77 8.96 -49.28
N LYS A 29 21.49 8.75 -48.95
CA LYS A 29 20.48 8.17 -49.85
C LYS A 29 19.22 9.02 -49.90
N GLU A 30 19.31 10.19 -50.54
CA GLU A 30 18.13 10.98 -50.91
C GLU A 30 17.32 10.25 -51.99
N LYS A 31 16.15 9.73 -51.63
CA LYS A 31 15.04 9.47 -52.55
C LYS A 31 13.80 10.05 -51.87
N SER A 32 13.30 11.17 -52.40
CA SER A 32 12.20 12.02 -51.93
C SER A 32 12.44 12.83 -50.63
N GLY A 33 12.27 14.16 -50.72
CA GLY A 33 12.41 15.12 -49.61
C GLY A 33 11.29 15.06 -48.57
N GLU A 34 10.73 13.87 -48.31
CA GLU A 34 9.66 13.64 -47.33
C GLU A 34 10.19 13.27 -45.94
N ASN A 35 11.45 12.81 -45.85
CA ASN A 35 12.06 12.33 -44.62
C ASN A 35 13.27 13.19 -44.22
N PHE A 36 13.52 13.30 -42.92
CA PHE A 36 14.68 13.97 -42.34
C PHE A 36 15.44 13.01 -41.42
N PHE A 37 16.72 13.31 -41.17
CA PHE A 37 17.58 12.45 -40.35
C PHE A 37 18.16 13.23 -39.19
N VAL A 38 18.10 12.64 -37.99
CA VAL A 38 18.67 13.20 -36.76
C VAL A 38 19.72 12.25 -36.24
N GLN A 39 20.95 12.76 -36.11
CA GLN A 39 22.02 12.06 -35.39
C GLN A 39 21.80 12.29 -33.90
N CYS A 40 21.64 11.20 -33.13
CA CYS A 40 21.57 11.24 -31.69
C CYS A 40 22.95 11.54 -31.11
N LEU A 41 23.01 12.54 -30.23
CA LEU A 41 24.22 12.97 -29.52
C LEU A 41 24.16 12.66 -28.02
N SER A 42 23.00 12.22 -27.53
CA SER A 42 22.79 11.77 -26.15
C SER A 42 22.80 10.23 -26.03
N PRO A 43 23.00 9.65 -24.82
CA PRO A 43 22.95 8.21 -24.61
C PRO A 43 21.63 7.59 -25.08
N ILE A 44 21.69 6.38 -25.61
CA ILE A 44 20.52 5.58 -26.00
C ILE A 44 20.37 4.36 -25.07
N PRO A 45 19.16 3.80 -24.90
CA PRO A 45 18.92 2.66 -24.04
C PRO A 45 19.67 1.40 -24.52
N PHE A 46 20.07 0.52 -23.59
CA PHE A 46 20.78 -0.72 -23.90
C PHE A 46 20.05 -1.60 -24.92
N THR A 47 18.72 -1.69 -24.80
CA THR A 47 17.86 -2.44 -25.73
C THR A 47 17.96 -1.96 -27.18
N LEU A 48 18.28 -0.68 -27.41
CA LEU A 48 18.53 -0.12 -28.74
C LEU A 48 20.01 -0.28 -29.14
N GLN A 49 20.95 -0.13 -28.20
CA GLN A 49 22.38 -0.37 -28.45
C GLN A 49 22.64 -1.78 -28.95
N GLU A 50 22.02 -2.81 -28.34
CA GLU A 50 22.15 -4.21 -28.78
C GLU A 50 21.66 -4.45 -30.22
N GLN A 51 20.78 -3.58 -30.73
CA GLN A 51 20.21 -3.72 -32.07
C GLN A 51 20.92 -2.87 -33.13
N PHE A 52 21.74 -1.91 -32.72
CA PHE A 52 22.46 -1.01 -33.63
C PHE A 52 23.96 -1.18 -33.43
N ALA A 53 24.60 -1.85 -34.39
CA ALA A 53 25.96 -2.36 -34.22
C ALA A 53 27.07 -1.30 -34.15
N ASN A 54 26.84 -0.04 -34.57
CA ASN A 54 27.86 1.02 -34.58
C ASN A 54 27.29 2.44 -34.45
N GLU A 55 28.03 3.31 -33.75
CA GLU A 55 27.87 4.76 -33.77
C GLU A 55 28.38 5.36 -35.10
N PRO A 56 27.84 6.51 -35.56
CA PRO A 56 26.81 7.34 -34.93
C PRO A 56 25.38 6.84 -35.15
N TYR A 57 24.54 6.95 -34.11
CA TYR A 57 23.12 6.57 -34.21
C TYR A 57 22.33 7.64 -34.97
N VAL A 58 21.88 7.30 -36.19
CA VAL A 58 21.07 8.19 -37.03
C VAL A 58 19.66 7.64 -37.15
N PHE A 59 18.68 8.42 -36.71
CA PHE A 59 17.26 8.07 -36.76
C PHE A 59 16.54 8.86 -37.85
N GLU A 60 15.55 8.21 -38.46
CA GLU A 60 14.75 8.77 -39.54
C GLU A 60 13.46 9.35 -38.98
N GLY A 61 13.04 10.53 -39.44
CA GLY A 61 11.75 11.13 -39.13
C GLY A 61 11.01 11.50 -40.40
N VAL A 62 9.68 11.49 -40.33
CA VAL A 62 8.82 11.83 -41.46
C VAL A 62 8.31 13.26 -41.30
N CYS A 63 8.49 14.12 -42.31
CA CYS A 63 8.07 15.52 -42.28
C CYS A 63 6.54 15.69 -42.23
N SER A 64 5.79 14.76 -42.84
CA SER A 64 4.32 14.78 -42.91
C SER A 64 3.62 14.44 -41.59
N ASN A 65 4.36 14.03 -40.56
CA ASN A 65 3.80 13.86 -39.23
C ASN A 65 3.39 15.23 -38.67
N LYS A 66 2.12 15.41 -38.29
CA LYS A 66 1.53 16.69 -37.84
C LYS A 66 2.37 17.44 -36.80
N LYS A 67 3.08 16.74 -35.91
CA LYS A 67 3.93 17.40 -34.89
C LYS A 67 5.28 17.86 -35.44
N ASN A 68 5.87 17.07 -36.32
CA ASN A 68 7.10 17.45 -37.01
C ASN A 68 6.81 18.64 -37.95
N GLU A 69 5.70 18.62 -38.68
CA GLU A 69 5.29 19.68 -39.60
C GLU A 69 5.22 21.06 -38.93
N LYS A 70 4.65 21.12 -37.71
CA LYS A 70 4.61 22.37 -36.91
C LYS A 70 6.00 22.95 -36.67
N ILE A 71 6.92 22.11 -36.19
CA ILE A 71 8.29 22.55 -35.89
C ILE A 71 9.01 22.93 -37.19
N PHE A 72 8.86 22.15 -38.26
CA PHE A 72 9.43 22.49 -39.56
C PHE A 72 8.87 23.79 -40.16
N SER A 73 7.61 24.13 -39.89
CA SER A 73 7.02 25.41 -40.31
C SER A 73 7.68 26.62 -39.64
N GLU A 74 8.08 26.48 -38.37
CA GLU A 74 8.84 27.49 -37.61
C GLU A 74 10.32 27.56 -38.06
N LEU A 75 10.87 26.43 -38.52
CA LEU A 75 12.27 26.28 -38.95
C LEU A 75 12.59 26.83 -40.35
N LYS A 76 11.59 27.07 -41.20
CA LYS A 76 11.77 27.57 -42.59
C LYS A 76 12.57 28.89 -42.72
N LYS A 77 12.87 29.57 -41.61
CA LYS A 77 13.69 30.81 -41.56
C LYS A 77 15.12 30.62 -41.01
N ARG A 78 15.54 29.41 -40.60
CA ARG A 78 16.83 29.16 -39.91
C ARG A 78 17.67 28.08 -40.60
N LYS A 79 18.99 28.07 -40.36
CA LYS A 79 19.91 27.03 -40.87
C LYS A 79 19.77 25.77 -40.01
N LEU A 80 19.14 24.72 -40.56
CA LEU A 80 18.90 23.42 -39.90
C LEU A 80 20.18 22.80 -39.31
N GLU A 81 21.31 22.95 -39.97
CA GLU A 81 22.60 22.34 -39.56
C GLU A 81 23.18 22.96 -38.27
N LYS A 82 22.69 24.12 -37.83
CA LYS A 82 23.16 24.82 -36.61
C LYS A 82 22.27 24.60 -35.39
N GLN A 83 21.27 23.73 -35.50
CA GLN A 83 20.29 23.56 -34.43
C GLN A 83 20.49 22.27 -33.66
N LEU A 84 20.34 22.41 -32.36
CA LEU A 84 20.23 21.32 -31.42
C LEU A 84 18.76 20.93 -31.31
N VAL A 85 18.49 19.65 -31.40
CA VAL A 85 17.14 19.12 -31.54
C VAL A 85 16.85 18.20 -30.37
N MET A 86 15.80 18.52 -29.63
CA MET A 86 15.22 17.58 -28.67
C MET A 86 14.11 16.79 -29.37
N PHE A 87 14.20 15.47 -29.26
CA PHE A 87 13.25 14.55 -29.88
C PHE A 87 12.91 13.38 -28.97
N ARG A 88 11.89 12.63 -29.37
CA ARG A 88 11.56 11.32 -28.82
C ARG A 88 11.47 10.29 -29.94
N LEU A 89 11.59 9.03 -29.57
CA LEU A 89 11.49 7.91 -30.49
C LEU A 89 10.12 7.26 -30.38
N TYR A 90 9.55 6.87 -31.51
CA TYR A 90 8.34 6.03 -31.56
C TYR A 90 8.57 4.85 -32.49
N TYR A 91 7.88 3.74 -32.22
CA TYR A 91 8.00 2.50 -32.98
C TYR A 91 6.75 2.29 -33.84
N GLU A 92 6.95 2.10 -35.13
CA GLU A 92 5.88 1.85 -36.09
C GLU A 92 6.35 0.85 -37.15
N ARG A 93 5.57 -0.22 -37.38
CA ARG A 93 5.78 -1.23 -38.44
C ARG A 93 7.22 -1.81 -38.50
N GLY A 94 7.87 -2.02 -37.35
CA GLY A 94 9.22 -2.60 -37.30
C GLY A 94 10.37 -1.58 -37.39
N ASN A 95 10.05 -0.29 -37.52
CA ASN A 95 11.03 0.79 -37.60
C ASN A 95 10.88 1.74 -36.41
N VAL A 96 12.00 2.36 -36.03
CA VAL A 96 12.04 3.44 -35.04
C VAL A 96 12.17 4.77 -35.76
N TYR A 97 11.27 5.69 -35.45
CA TYR A 97 11.16 7.01 -36.06
C TYR A 97 11.34 8.15 -35.05
N VAL A 98 11.74 9.31 -35.56
CA VAL A 98 11.91 10.54 -34.80
C VAL A 98 10.63 11.37 -34.80
N GLU A 99 10.22 11.77 -33.60
CA GLU A 99 9.23 12.83 -33.38
C GLU A 99 9.90 14.00 -32.66
N LEU A 100 9.92 15.16 -33.32
CA LEU A 100 10.52 16.39 -32.83
C LEU A 100 9.69 16.98 -31.68
N ILE A 101 10.37 17.55 -30.68
CA ILE A 101 9.74 18.21 -29.53
C ILE A 101 10.05 19.70 -29.52
N CYS A 102 11.33 20.07 -29.57
CA CYS A 102 11.77 21.45 -29.70
C CYS A 102 13.14 21.54 -30.38
N THR A 103 13.49 22.74 -30.82
CA THR A 103 14.79 23.06 -31.40
C THR A 103 15.36 24.31 -30.76
N GLU A 104 16.64 24.28 -30.42
CA GLU A 104 17.37 25.42 -29.89
C GLU A 104 18.60 25.70 -30.76
N GLU A 105 19.05 26.96 -30.78
CA GLU A 105 20.25 27.37 -31.49
C GLU A 105 21.34 27.67 -30.45
N PRO A 106 22.14 26.67 -30.05
CA PRO A 106 23.19 26.87 -29.05
C PRO A 106 24.35 27.69 -29.63
N LYS A 107 25.19 28.22 -28.74
CA LYS A 107 26.42 28.93 -29.13
C LYS A 107 27.40 28.01 -29.88
N GLU A 108 27.50 26.76 -29.43
CA GLU A 108 28.33 25.70 -30.02
C GLU A 108 27.65 24.35 -29.79
N ILE A 109 27.67 23.46 -30.79
CA ILE A 109 27.15 22.10 -30.68
C ILE A 109 28.31 21.18 -30.30
N ALA A 110 28.26 20.59 -29.11
CA ALA A 110 29.26 19.64 -28.66
C ALA A 110 29.20 18.33 -29.47
N SER A 111 30.29 17.55 -29.42
CA SER A 111 30.37 16.25 -30.08
C SER A 111 29.43 15.22 -29.45
N SER A 112 29.22 15.29 -28.14
CA SER A 112 28.30 14.42 -27.39
C SER A 112 27.76 15.13 -26.14
N TYR A 113 26.62 14.66 -25.67
CA TYR A 113 25.92 15.16 -24.49
C TYR A 113 25.66 14.03 -23.50
N LYS A 114 25.67 14.34 -22.21
CA LYS A 114 25.30 13.44 -21.12
C LYS A 114 23.99 13.90 -20.48
N MET A 115 23.32 12.95 -19.83
CA MET A 115 22.04 13.18 -19.15
C MET A 115 22.26 13.23 -17.64
N ILE A 116 21.80 14.28 -16.98
CA ILE A 116 21.75 14.40 -15.52
C ILE A 116 20.27 14.43 -15.10
N PRO A 117 19.75 13.36 -14.51
CA PRO A 117 18.36 13.33 -14.07
C PRO A 117 18.16 14.08 -12.76
N ALA A 118 16.93 14.58 -12.58
CA ALA A 118 16.45 15.22 -11.37
C ALA A 118 15.41 14.31 -10.68
N PRO A 119 15.71 13.79 -9.48
CA PRO A 119 14.76 13.00 -8.69
C PRO A 119 13.49 13.77 -8.36
N LYS A 120 12.33 13.12 -8.49
CA LYS A 120 11.06 13.68 -8.04
C LYS A 120 10.83 13.31 -6.57
N VAL A 121 10.68 14.32 -5.71
CA VAL A 121 10.44 14.17 -4.27
C VAL A 121 9.13 14.85 -3.89
N THR A 122 8.26 14.15 -3.16
CA THR A 122 6.87 14.54 -2.88
C THR A 122 6.65 15.29 -1.56
N ASN A 123 7.70 15.81 -0.91
CA ASN A 123 7.60 16.35 0.45
C ASN A 123 7.87 17.86 0.54
N ASN A 124 7.30 18.56 1.54
CA ASN A 124 7.54 20.00 1.77
C ASN A 124 9.03 20.31 2.03
N LYS A 125 9.80 19.32 2.48
CA LYS A 125 11.26 19.35 2.65
C LYS A 125 11.96 18.54 1.54
N LYS A 126 11.82 19.01 0.29
CA LYS A 126 12.28 18.28 -0.91
C LYS A 126 13.76 17.86 -0.86
N ARG A 127 14.65 18.71 -0.34
CA ARG A 127 16.10 18.47 -0.29
C ARG A 127 16.48 17.43 0.76
N GLU A 128 16.09 17.66 2.01
CA GLU A 128 16.42 16.78 3.14
C GLU A 128 15.90 15.34 2.93
N SER A 129 14.71 15.20 2.33
CA SER A 129 14.15 13.89 1.99
C SER A 129 15.01 13.15 0.95
N LEU A 130 15.51 13.82 -0.10
CA LEU A 130 16.39 13.16 -1.07
C LEU A 130 17.71 12.71 -0.43
N GLU A 131 18.32 13.59 0.37
CA GLU A 131 19.57 13.31 1.07
C GLU A 131 19.43 12.11 2.02
N ARG A 132 18.30 12.01 2.73
CA ARG A 132 17.94 10.84 3.53
C ARG A 132 17.87 9.57 2.68
N LYS A 133 17.24 9.62 1.50
CA LYS A 133 17.14 8.45 0.60
C LYS A 133 18.50 8.01 0.08
N LEU A 134 19.36 8.95 -0.32
CA LEU A 134 20.71 8.69 -0.82
C LEU A 134 21.65 8.16 0.26
N SER A 135 21.57 8.69 1.48
CA SER A 135 22.41 8.25 2.61
C SER A 135 21.99 6.86 3.14
N ASN A 136 20.68 6.62 3.26
CA ASN A 136 20.16 5.35 3.79
C ASN A 136 20.32 4.17 2.81
N GLY A 137 20.20 4.43 1.51
CA GLY A 137 20.42 3.43 0.46
C GLY A 137 19.42 2.26 0.41
N TYR A 138 18.33 2.30 1.17
CA TYR A 138 17.24 1.31 1.10
C TYR A 138 15.89 1.90 0.69
N LEU A 139 15.78 3.22 0.67
CA LEU A 139 14.61 3.97 0.21
C LEU A 139 14.76 4.28 -1.27
N SER A 140 13.70 4.05 -2.04
CA SER A 140 13.69 4.40 -3.45
C SER A 140 13.20 5.83 -3.70
N PHE A 141 13.71 6.43 -4.77
CA PHE A 141 13.25 7.69 -5.32
C PHE A 141 12.97 7.55 -6.82
N LEU A 142 12.09 8.41 -7.33
CA LEU A 142 11.58 8.31 -8.70
C LEU A 142 12.34 9.23 -9.64
N MET A 143 12.72 8.70 -10.82
CA MET A 143 13.29 9.44 -11.94
C MET A 143 12.42 9.23 -13.20
N PRO A 144 11.30 9.96 -13.35
CA PRO A 144 10.29 9.66 -14.37
C PRO A 144 10.80 9.69 -15.82
N LYS A 145 11.80 10.54 -16.11
CA LYS A 145 12.39 10.70 -17.45
C LYS A 145 13.65 9.85 -17.67
N PHE A 146 14.09 9.10 -16.66
CA PHE A 146 15.30 8.30 -16.70
C PHE A 146 14.99 6.85 -16.25
N PRO A 147 14.38 6.03 -17.12
CA PRO A 147 14.08 4.64 -16.82
C PRO A 147 15.34 3.75 -16.81
N LYS A 148 15.24 2.57 -16.18
CA LYS A 148 16.30 1.56 -16.02
C LYS A 148 16.91 1.02 -17.32
N ASP A 149 16.35 1.39 -18.46
CA ASP A 149 16.84 0.99 -19.77
C ASP A 149 18.14 1.75 -20.16
N PHE A 150 18.50 2.81 -19.42
CA PHE A 150 19.76 3.55 -19.55
C PHE A 150 20.83 3.08 -18.56
N GLU A 151 22.10 3.39 -18.85
CA GLU A 151 23.18 3.30 -17.86
C GLU A 151 22.84 4.14 -16.62
N PRO A 152 22.99 3.59 -15.40
CA PRO A 152 22.72 4.33 -14.17
C PRO A 152 23.51 5.65 -14.14
N PRO A 153 22.87 6.77 -13.80
CA PRO A 153 23.52 8.06 -13.81
C PRO A 153 24.50 8.16 -12.64
N GLU A 154 25.68 8.73 -12.88
CA GLU A 154 26.69 8.97 -11.84
C GLU A 154 26.52 10.32 -11.13
N LEU A 155 25.68 11.21 -11.69
CA LEU A 155 25.38 12.53 -11.16
C LEU A 155 23.87 12.74 -11.12
N LEU A 156 23.37 13.37 -10.06
CA LEU A 156 21.98 13.80 -9.91
C LEU A 156 21.92 15.27 -9.59
N TRP A 157 20.91 15.96 -10.11
CA TRP A 157 20.63 17.36 -9.78
C TRP A 157 19.37 17.48 -8.94
N HIS A 158 19.42 18.19 -7.81
CA HIS A 158 18.21 18.53 -7.06
C HIS A 158 18.41 19.79 -6.20
N ASP A 159 17.51 20.75 -6.37
CA ASP A 159 17.35 21.93 -5.50
C ASP A 159 18.66 22.68 -5.16
N GLY A 160 19.43 23.07 -6.19
CA GLY A 160 20.66 23.85 -6.03
C GLY A 160 21.90 23.03 -5.67
N ARG A 161 21.77 21.71 -5.53
CA ARG A 161 22.88 20.78 -5.27
C ARG A 161 23.03 19.76 -6.39
N LEU A 162 24.28 19.54 -6.76
CA LEU A 162 24.69 18.40 -7.57
C LEU A 162 25.14 17.29 -6.61
N TYR A 163 24.65 16.08 -6.81
CA TYR A 163 25.03 14.89 -6.05
C TYR A 163 25.83 13.95 -6.95
N GLY A 164 26.82 13.27 -6.38
CA GLY A 164 27.66 12.32 -7.09
C GLY A 164 28.32 11.31 -6.14
N ASN A 165 29.25 10.52 -6.68
CA ASN A 165 29.79 9.32 -6.01
C ASN A 165 28.67 8.33 -5.61
N ILE A 166 27.68 8.19 -6.50
CA ILE A 166 26.48 7.37 -6.32
C ILE A 166 26.58 6.09 -7.17
N SER A 167 25.96 5.03 -6.68
CA SER A 167 25.84 3.72 -7.31
C SER A 167 24.37 3.31 -7.27
N LEU A 168 23.60 3.79 -8.23
CA LEU A 168 22.16 3.57 -8.28
C LEU A 168 21.80 2.21 -8.86
N LYS A 169 20.86 1.53 -8.20
CA LYS A 169 20.21 0.32 -8.73
C LYS A 169 18.71 0.55 -8.85
N SER A 170 18.11 0.03 -9.93
CA SER A 170 16.66 0.09 -10.11
C SER A 170 15.95 -0.75 -9.06
N SER A 171 14.88 -0.21 -8.47
CA SER A 171 13.97 -0.89 -7.55
C SER A 171 12.85 -1.60 -8.34
N ILE A 172 11.68 -1.73 -7.72
CA ILE A 172 10.49 -2.44 -8.21
C ILE A 172 9.96 -1.81 -9.52
N SER A 173 9.92 -0.48 -9.58
CA SER A 173 9.51 0.26 -10.77
C SER A 173 10.69 0.54 -11.71
N SER A 174 10.42 0.60 -13.02
CA SER A 174 11.44 0.95 -14.03
C SER A 174 12.02 2.34 -13.88
N ILE A 175 11.38 3.22 -13.10
CA ILE A 175 11.83 4.59 -12.84
C ILE A 175 12.23 4.81 -11.37
N ALA A 176 12.16 3.78 -10.53
CA ALA A 176 12.53 3.88 -9.12
C ALA A 176 13.97 3.41 -8.94
N TYR A 177 14.76 4.16 -8.17
CA TYR A 177 16.17 3.86 -7.91
C TYR A 177 16.48 4.00 -6.44
N PHE A 178 17.45 3.24 -5.95
CA PHE A 178 18.02 3.37 -4.62
C PHE A 178 19.54 3.33 -4.69
N GLU A 179 20.19 3.98 -3.73
CA GLU A 179 21.65 4.06 -3.64
C GLU A 179 22.24 2.82 -2.96
N GLN A 180 23.30 2.24 -3.49
CA GLN A 180 23.89 1.02 -2.92
C GLN A 180 25.08 1.28 -1.98
N LYS A 181 25.93 2.27 -2.28
CA LYS A 181 27.21 2.45 -1.58
C LYS A 181 27.10 3.35 -0.35
N ARG A 182 26.09 4.23 -0.30
CA ARG A 182 25.87 5.19 0.80
C ARG A 182 27.02 6.19 1.00
N GLU A 183 27.88 6.36 0.00
CA GLU A 183 29.02 7.29 0.02
C GLU A 183 28.73 8.54 -0.83
N CYS A 184 27.47 8.97 -0.86
CA CYS A 184 27.03 10.08 -1.68
C CYS A 184 27.67 11.40 -1.20
N LYS A 185 28.19 12.17 -2.18
CA LYS A 185 28.73 13.50 -1.98
C LYS A 185 27.88 14.54 -2.70
N TYR A 186 27.90 15.78 -2.20
CA TYR A 186 27.22 16.90 -2.84
C TYR A 186 28.11 18.14 -3.00
N ILE A 187 27.77 18.96 -3.99
CA ILE A 187 28.30 20.31 -4.20
C ILE A 187 27.15 21.29 -4.38
N ASN A 188 27.24 22.47 -3.76
CA ASN A 188 26.31 23.57 -4.02
C ASN A 188 26.67 24.24 -5.35
N CYS A 189 25.71 24.35 -6.27
CA CYS A 189 25.92 24.96 -7.58
C CYS A 189 24.84 26.02 -7.85
N SER A 190 25.11 27.27 -7.45
CA SER A 190 24.20 28.39 -7.72
C SER A 190 24.07 28.74 -9.20
N ASP A 191 25.07 28.38 -10.01
CA ASP A 191 25.17 28.72 -11.43
C ASP A 191 24.70 27.60 -12.37
N TRP A 192 23.81 26.72 -11.92
CA TRP A 192 23.39 25.51 -12.67
C TRP A 192 22.96 25.78 -14.12
N THR A 193 22.20 26.85 -14.34
CA THR A 193 21.69 27.23 -15.67
C THR A 193 22.79 27.54 -16.68
N LYS A 194 24.03 27.85 -16.25
CA LYS A 194 25.16 28.08 -17.16
C LYS A 194 25.74 26.78 -17.73
N TYR A 195 25.54 25.66 -17.03
CA TYR A 195 26.09 24.35 -17.40
C TYR A 195 25.12 23.52 -18.24
N VAL A 196 23.84 23.87 -18.24
CA VAL A 196 22.78 23.13 -18.92
C VAL A 196 22.54 23.72 -20.30
N GLU A 197 22.61 22.88 -21.32
CA GLU A 197 22.17 23.25 -22.66
C GLU A 197 20.64 23.17 -22.78
N ILE A 198 20.03 22.04 -22.40
CA ILE A 198 18.58 21.84 -22.49
C ILE A 198 18.06 21.20 -21.21
N ALA A 199 16.98 21.77 -20.67
CA ALA A 199 16.24 21.24 -19.52
C ALA A 199 14.88 20.67 -19.96
N VAL A 200 14.52 19.50 -19.43
CA VAL A 200 13.24 18.84 -19.68
C VAL A 200 12.43 18.82 -18.39
N GLU A 201 11.41 19.70 -18.31
CA GLU A 201 10.40 19.69 -17.23
C GLU A 201 11.00 19.64 -15.81
N ASP A 202 12.21 20.22 -15.61
CA ASP A 202 12.99 20.14 -14.36
C ASP A 202 13.25 18.72 -13.83
N GLN A 203 13.23 17.71 -14.71
CA GLN A 203 13.40 16.29 -14.38
C GLN A 203 14.58 15.64 -15.09
N LEU A 204 15.11 16.26 -16.14
CA LEU A 204 16.26 15.78 -16.90
C LEU A 204 16.99 16.95 -17.53
N TYR A 205 18.30 17.00 -17.37
CA TYR A 205 19.16 18.03 -17.92
C TYR A 205 20.18 17.44 -18.87
N PHE A 206 20.37 18.07 -20.02
CA PHE A 206 21.41 17.73 -20.97
C PHE A 206 22.58 18.69 -20.81
N VAL A 207 23.76 18.12 -20.64
CA VAL A 207 25.03 18.86 -20.50
C VAL A 207 26.04 18.32 -21.50
N SER A 208 26.90 19.18 -22.04
CA SER A 208 27.99 18.72 -22.90
C SER A 208 28.95 17.78 -22.15
N ASP A 209 29.56 16.84 -22.86
CA ASP A 209 30.47 15.84 -22.27
C ASP A 209 31.68 16.49 -21.56
N HIS A 210 32.22 17.58 -22.11
CA HIS A 210 33.30 18.33 -21.47
C HIS A 210 32.89 18.92 -20.10
N VAL A 211 31.68 19.51 -20.02
CA VAL A 211 31.14 20.05 -18.77
C VAL A 211 30.83 18.93 -17.79
N TYR A 212 30.31 17.80 -18.26
CA TYR A 212 30.02 16.64 -17.42
C TYR A 212 31.28 16.12 -16.71
N GLU A 213 32.39 15.97 -17.44
CA GLU A 213 33.68 15.55 -16.88
C GLU A 213 34.28 16.60 -15.93
N GLN A 214 34.09 17.89 -16.20
CA GLN A 214 34.46 18.95 -15.26
C GLN A 214 33.67 18.84 -13.94
N LEU A 215 32.36 18.63 -14.01
CA LEU A 215 31.50 18.47 -12.83
C LEU A 215 31.87 17.22 -12.02
N LYS A 216 32.22 16.11 -12.69
CA LYS A 216 32.74 14.90 -12.03
C LYS A 216 34.04 15.15 -11.27
N LYS A 217 35.02 15.81 -11.90
CA LYS A 217 36.28 16.16 -11.24
C LYS A 217 36.05 17.04 -10.03
N ARG A 218 35.22 18.07 -10.20
CA ARG A 218 34.83 18.96 -9.11
C ARG A 218 34.16 18.19 -7.97
N MET A 219 33.30 17.20 -8.25
CA MET A 219 32.68 16.32 -7.25
C MET A 219 33.70 15.52 -6.43
N HIS A 220 34.78 15.08 -7.05
CA HIS A 220 35.83 14.37 -6.32
C HIS A 220 36.66 15.30 -5.43
N GLU A 221 36.93 16.52 -5.87
CA GLU A 221 37.79 17.49 -5.17
C GLU A 221 37.05 18.29 -4.08
N GLU A 222 35.86 18.80 -4.38
CA GLU A 222 35.08 19.71 -3.52
C GLU A 222 33.87 19.04 -2.84
N GLY A 223 33.58 17.77 -3.18
CA GLY A 223 32.38 17.07 -2.72
C GLY A 223 32.37 16.86 -1.21
N LYS A 224 31.32 17.35 -0.55
CA LYS A 224 31.06 17.12 0.87
C LYS A 224 30.19 15.89 1.05
N ILE A 225 30.45 15.09 2.08
CA ILE A 225 29.63 13.90 2.39
C ILE A 225 28.25 14.36 2.84
N VAL A 226 27.21 13.67 2.38
CA VAL A 226 25.83 13.88 2.83
C VAL A 226 25.67 13.30 4.24
N GLU A 227 25.78 14.14 5.25
CA GLU A 227 25.45 13.80 6.65
C GLU A 227 23.97 14.13 6.88
N VAL A 228 23.18 13.13 7.25
CA VAL A 228 21.75 13.31 7.53
C VAL A 228 21.58 13.32 9.04
N GLU A 229 21.15 14.45 9.59
CA GLU A 229 20.57 14.47 10.92
C GLU A 229 19.19 13.83 10.83
N ASP A 230 18.93 12.79 11.64
CA ASP A 230 17.60 12.20 11.77
C ASP A 230 16.63 13.31 12.15
N ILE A 231 15.84 13.79 11.18
CA ILE A 231 14.77 14.75 11.43
C ILE A 231 13.80 14.02 12.35
N LYS A 232 13.82 14.36 13.64
CA LYS A 232 12.73 14.06 14.54
C LYS A 232 11.48 14.61 13.88
N VAL A 233 10.66 13.72 13.34
CA VAL A 233 9.35 14.06 12.78
C VAL A 233 8.68 14.91 13.85
N GLN A 234 8.40 16.17 13.51
CA GLN A 234 7.59 17.01 14.38
C GLN A 234 6.32 16.22 14.62
N LYS A 235 6.10 15.79 15.87
CA LYS A 235 4.80 15.27 16.29
C LYS A 235 3.83 16.41 15.99
N GLU A 236 3.07 16.30 14.91
CA GLU A 236 1.90 17.14 14.72
C GLU A 236 1.10 17.05 16.01
N GLU A 237 0.67 18.18 16.56
CA GLU A 237 -0.24 18.21 17.69
C GLU A 237 -1.63 17.87 17.14
N TRP A 238 -2.17 16.72 17.53
CA TRP A 238 -3.53 16.30 17.17
C TRP A 238 -4.47 16.75 18.28
N GLU A 239 -5.71 17.10 17.94
CA GLU A 239 -6.77 17.22 18.94
C GLU A 239 -7.11 15.82 19.47
N TRP A 240 -7.06 15.65 20.80
CA TRP A 240 -7.21 14.36 21.49
C TRP A 240 -8.60 14.24 22.11
N ASP A 241 -9.18 13.03 22.11
CA ASP A 241 -10.46 12.78 22.80
C ASP A 241 -10.20 12.01 24.10
N GLU A 242 -10.23 12.72 25.23
CA GLU A 242 -10.06 12.14 26.57
C GLU A 242 -11.11 11.06 26.90
N ARG A 243 -12.24 11.07 26.22
CA ARG A 243 -13.35 10.14 26.48
C ARG A 243 -13.08 8.75 25.93
N GLU A 244 -12.38 8.62 24.81
CA GLU A 244 -11.98 7.31 24.25
C GLU A 244 -11.00 6.59 25.18
N SER A 245 -10.00 7.30 25.69
CA SER A 245 -9.04 6.78 26.67
C SER A 245 -9.74 6.32 27.95
N SER A 246 -10.66 7.14 28.47
CA SER A 246 -11.45 6.82 29.67
C SER A 246 -12.35 5.60 29.45
N PHE A 247 -12.91 5.44 28.25
CA PHE A 247 -13.70 4.28 27.88
C PHE A 247 -12.85 3.00 27.88
N LEU A 248 -11.64 3.04 27.32
CA LEU A 248 -10.74 1.87 27.29
C LEU A 248 -10.27 1.46 28.69
N GLN A 249 -9.97 2.42 29.56
CA GLN A 249 -9.69 2.14 30.97
C GLN A 249 -10.88 1.47 31.67
N TYR A 250 -12.10 1.92 31.37
CA TYR A 250 -13.32 1.27 31.87
C TYR A 250 -13.45 -0.16 31.35
N VAL A 251 -13.23 -0.42 30.05
CA VAL A 251 -13.23 -1.77 29.47
C VAL A 251 -12.21 -2.67 30.18
N GLN A 252 -10.98 -2.21 30.38
CA GLN A 252 -9.93 -2.96 31.09
C GLN A 252 -10.38 -3.34 32.51
N SER A 253 -10.96 -2.38 33.24
CA SER A 253 -11.49 -2.63 34.59
C SER A 253 -12.61 -3.69 34.60
N MET A 254 -13.50 -3.68 33.60
CA MET A 254 -14.57 -4.66 33.48
C MET A 254 -14.06 -6.06 33.12
N VAL A 255 -13.08 -6.14 32.21
CA VAL A 255 -12.42 -7.41 31.82
C VAL A 255 -11.80 -8.06 33.06
N HIS A 256 -11.01 -7.30 33.81
CA HIS A 256 -10.38 -7.80 35.03
C HIS A 256 -11.39 -8.19 36.12
N ASN A 257 -12.42 -7.36 36.35
CA ASN A 257 -13.47 -7.65 37.35
C ASN A 257 -14.27 -8.92 37.05
N LYS A 258 -14.37 -9.30 35.76
CA LYS A 258 -15.02 -10.56 35.35
C LYS A 258 -14.07 -11.76 35.37
N GLY A 259 -12.80 -11.59 35.78
CA GLY A 259 -11.80 -12.65 35.82
C GLY A 259 -11.39 -13.11 34.42
N LEU A 260 -11.40 -12.21 33.44
CA LEU A 260 -10.80 -12.42 32.13
C LEU A 260 -9.35 -11.95 32.17
N TYR A 261 -8.45 -12.81 31.72
CA TYR A 261 -7.01 -12.56 31.71
C TYR A 261 -6.57 -12.45 30.25
N LEU A 262 -6.51 -11.21 29.76
CA LEU A 262 -6.19 -10.86 28.37
C LEU A 262 -5.09 -9.82 28.37
N ASP A 263 -4.21 -9.90 27.38
CA ASP A 263 -3.21 -8.86 27.14
C ASP A 263 -3.90 -7.53 26.82
N GLU A 264 -3.42 -6.43 27.40
CA GLU A 264 -3.98 -5.09 27.15
C GLU A 264 -3.92 -4.73 25.65
N THR A 265 -2.88 -5.18 24.96
CA THR A 265 -2.70 -5.01 23.51
C THR A 265 -3.85 -5.66 22.75
N ASP A 266 -4.34 -6.82 23.16
CA ASP A 266 -5.47 -7.49 22.52
C ASP A 266 -6.77 -6.68 22.69
N ILE A 267 -6.97 -6.06 23.86
CA ILE A 267 -8.12 -5.19 24.13
C ILE A 267 -8.10 -3.97 23.22
N TYR A 268 -6.96 -3.28 23.16
CA TYR A 268 -6.77 -2.09 22.33
C TYR A 268 -6.90 -2.42 20.83
N ASN A 269 -6.27 -3.50 20.40
CA ASN A 269 -6.34 -4.00 19.03
C ASN A 269 -7.77 -4.37 18.62
N PHE A 270 -8.54 -4.99 19.51
CA PHE A 270 -9.96 -5.26 19.27
C PHE A 270 -10.76 -3.98 19.13
N HIS A 271 -10.58 -3.01 20.03
CA HIS A 271 -11.25 -1.72 19.94
C HIS A 271 -10.97 -1.01 18.62
N ILE A 272 -9.69 -0.88 18.22
CA ILE A 272 -9.31 -0.24 16.95
C ILE A 272 -9.93 -0.99 15.77
N SER A 273 -9.92 -2.32 15.79
CA SER A 273 -10.46 -3.16 14.72
C SER A 273 -11.97 -2.97 14.55
N VAL A 274 -12.71 -2.98 15.65
CA VAL A 274 -14.17 -2.77 15.66
C VAL A 274 -14.52 -1.32 15.32
N LYS A 275 -13.69 -0.35 15.69
CA LYS A 275 -13.86 1.07 15.34
C LYS A 275 -13.62 1.36 13.86
N THR A 276 -12.63 0.70 13.26
CA THR A 276 -12.21 0.96 11.87
C THR A 276 -12.87 0.05 10.84
N ASN A 277 -13.41 -1.12 11.25
CA ASN A 277 -14.09 -2.06 10.37
C ASN A 277 -15.48 -2.41 10.89
N MET A 278 -16.39 -2.73 9.97
CA MET A 278 -17.73 -3.23 10.34
C MET A 278 -17.73 -4.69 10.77
N LEU A 279 -16.76 -5.49 10.33
CA LEU A 279 -16.63 -6.91 10.70
C LEU A 279 -15.24 -7.18 11.27
N THR A 280 -15.18 -7.67 12.50
CA THR A 280 -13.95 -8.12 13.17
C THR A 280 -14.11 -9.57 13.58
N ILE A 281 -13.07 -10.39 13.40
CA ILE A 281 -13.07 -11.81 13.76
C ILE A 281 -12.09 -12.03 14.90
N LEU A 282 -12.56 -12.67 15.97
CA LEU A 282 -11.75 -13.14 17.10
C LEU A 282 -11.49 -14.64 16.96
N GLY A 283 -10.24 -15.01 16.76
CA GLY A 283 -9.75 -16.38 16.77
C GLY A 283 -8.98 -16.72 18.04
N GLY A 284 -8.77 -18.01 18.27
CA GLY A 284 -7.96 -18.52 19.36
C GLY A 284 -8.44 -19.88 19.86
N ILE A 285 -7.68 -20.47 20.77
CA ILE A 285 -8.00 -21.78 21.37
C ILE A 285 -9.34 -21.69 22.13
N PRO A 286 -10.16 -22.77 22.16
CA PRO A 286 -11.32 -22.84 23.03
C PRO A 286 -10.97 -22.52 24.50
N GLY A 287 -11.86 -21.79 25.18
CA GLY A 287 -11.69 -21.47 26.61
C GLY A 287 -10.81 -20.25 26.93
N VAL A 288 -10.20 -19.57 25.95
CA VAL A 288 -9.43 -18.32 26.16
C VAL A 288 -10.34 -17.12 26.51
N GLY A 289 -11.66 -17.26 26.41
CA GLY A 289 -12.62 -16.23 26.81
C GLY A 289 -13.08 -15.29 25.70
N LYS A 290 -12.89 -15.65 24.42
CA LYS A 290 -13.31 -14.87 23.23
C LYS A 290 -14.74 -14.32 23.34
N SER A 291 -15.71 -15.20 23.52
CA SER A 291 -17.14 -14.83 23.58
C SER A 291 -17.45 -13.93 24.79
N ARG A 292 -16.85 -14.25 25.94
CA ARG A 292 -17.04 -13.49 27.18
C ARG A 292 -16.38 -12.10 27.12
N PHE A 293 -15.28 -11.96 26.39
CA PHE A 293 -14.65 -10.67 26.11
C PHE A 293 -15.55 -9.77 25.26
N VAL A 294 -16.09 -10.28 24.15
CA VAL A 294 -17.03 -9.53 23.29
C VAL A 294 -18.25 -9.07 24.09
N GLN A 295 -18.82 -9.96 24.89
CA GLN A 295 -19.93 -9.61 25.77
C GLN A 295 -19.54 -8.49 26.77
N THR A 296 -18.37 -8.59 27.39
CA THR A 296 -17.89 -7.57 28.34
C THR A 296 -17.65 -6.22 27.67
N TYR A 297 -17.11 -6.21 26.46
CA TYR A 297 -16.94 -5.00 25.67
C TYR A 297 -18.29 -4.36 25.27
N ALA A 298 -19.26 -5.18 24.87
CA ALA A 298 -20.61 -4.70 24.54
C ALA A 298 -21.33 -4.10 25.75
N GLU A 299 -21.23 -4.75 26.92
CA GLU A 299 -21.76 -4.20 28.16
C GLU A 299 -21.04 -2.90 28.56
N ALA A 300 -19.73 -2.79 28.30
CA ALA A 300 -18.98 -1.56 28.55
C ALA A 300 -19.46 -0.39 27.67
N LEU A 301 -19.93 -0.66 26.45
CA LEU A 301 -20.60 0.31 25.58
C LEU A 301 -22.04 0.65 26.04
N GLY A 302 -22.56 -0.06 27.04
CA GLY A 302 -23.91 0.10 27.55
C GLY A 302 -24.98 -0.66 26.75
N LEU A 303 -24.60 -1.68 25.99
CA LEU A 303 -25.52 -2.49 25.18
C LEU A 303 -26.17 -3.60 26.00
N GLN A 304 -27.46 -3.84 25.78
CA GLN A 304 -28.20 -4.88 26.49
C GLN A 304 -28.34 -6.16 25.65
N TYR A 305 -28.11 -7.31 26.28
CA TYR A 305 -28.27 -8.61 25.64
C TYR A 305 -29.71 -8.87 25.21
N GLY A 306 -29.91 -9.27 23.95
CA GLY A 306 -31.22 -9.50 23.37
C GLY A 306 -31.90 -8.25 22.79
N GLU A 307 -31.35 -7.06 23.04
CA GLU A 307 -31.77 -5.81 22.44
C GLU A 307 -30.69 -5.29 21.46
N GLU A 308 -29.75 -4.47 21.91
CA GLU A 308 -28.68 -3.94 21.06
C GLU A 308 -27.52 -4.92 20.87
N LEU A 309 -27.34 -5.86 21.80
CA LEU A 309 -26.40 -6.98 21.68
C LEU A 309 -27.16 -8.24 21.26
N VAL A 310 -27.00 -8.65 20.01
CA VAL A 310 -27.62 -9.86 19.45
C VAL A 310 -26.57 -10.96 19.31
N TRP A 311 -26.87 -12.13 19.87
CA TRP A 311 -26.01 -13.30 19.82
C TRP A 311 -26.59 -14.37 18.91
N ILE A 312 -25.84 -14.77 17.88
CA ILE A 312 -26.26 -15.72 16.86
C ILE A 312 -25.27 -16.88 16.85
N PRO A 313 -25.57 -18.01 17.51
CA PRO A 313 -24.76 -19.21 17.40
C PRO A 313 -24.91 -19.83 16.01
N ILE A 314 -23.81 -20.01 15.29
CA ILE A 314 -23.85 -20.54 13.92
C ILE A 314 -23.94 -22.07 13.95
N SER A 315 -25.00 -22.59 13.35
CA SER A 315 -25.17 -24.03 13.16
C SER A 315 -24.37 -24.52 11.94
N PRO A 316 -23.80 -25.75 11.97
CA PRO A 316 -23.27 -26.41 10.78
C PRO A 316 -24.27 -26.53 9.63
N SER A 317 -25.57 -26.48 9.94
CA SER A 317 -26.65 -26.52 8.93
C SER A 317 -26.83 -25.22 8.16
N TYR A 318 -26.18 -24.12 8.55
CA TYR A 318 -26.30 -22.85 7.84
C TYR A 318 -25.53 -22.94 6.52
N GLN A 319 -26.27 -22.95 5.41
CA GLN A 319 -25.75 -23.10 4.05
C GLN A 319 -26.19 -21.96 3.14
N GLU A 320 -27.18 -21.16 3.52
CA GLU A 320 -27.73 -20.09 2.68
C GLU A 320 -28.02 -18.83 3.49
N PRO A 321 -28.12 -17.64 2.83
CA PRO A 321 -28.46 -16.41 3.54
C PRO A 321 -29.83 -16.46 4.23
N HIS A 322 -30.74 -17.31 3.71
CA HIS A 322 -32.06 -17.52 4.28
C HIS A 322 -32.02 -18.12 5.69
N ASP A 323 -31.00 -18.92 6.03
CA ASP A 323 -30.82 -19.47 7.37
C ASP A 323 -30.62 -18.36 8.41
N LEU A 324 -30.00 -17.25 7.97
CA LEU A 324 -29.72 -16.10 8.81
C LEU A 324 -30.81 -15.02 8.74
N LEU A 325 -31.35 -14.75 7.55
CA LEU A 325 -32.26 -13.63 7.30
C LEU A 325 -33.74 -14.03 7.30
N GLY A 326 -34.05 -15.27 6.94
CA GLY A 326 -35.40 -15.71 6.61
C GLY A 326 -35.64 -15.79 5.09
N TYR A 327 -36.85 -16.21 4.71
CA TYR A 327 -37.21 -16.45 3.31
C TYR A 327 -38.63 -15.98 3.00
N LEU A 328 -38.90 -15.74 1.72
CA LEU A 328 -40.26 -15.47 1.23
C LEU A 328 -40.98 -16.81 1.02
N HIS A 329 -42.03 -17.07 1.79
CA HIS A 329 -42.85 -18.26 1.59
C HIS A 329 -43.65 -18.13 0.27
N PRO A 330 -43.96 -19.23 -0.45
CA PRO A 330 -44.67 -19.18 -1.74
C PRO A 330 -46.04 -18.48 -1.73
N ASN A 331 -46.67 -18.34 -0.56
CA ASN A 331 -47.89 -17.56 -0.38
C ASN A 331 -47.63 -16.03 -0.37
N GLY A 332 -46.38 -15.59 -0.53
CA GLY A 332 -45.93 -14.20 -0.53
C GLY A 332 -45.68 -13.57 0.85
N THR A 333 -45.78 -14.34 1.94
CA THR A 333 -45.43 -13.86 3.29
C THR A 333 -43.95 -14.11 3.60
N PHE A 334 -43.23 -13.09 4.04
CA PHE A 334 -41.85 -13.22 4.48
C PHE A 334 -41.79 -13.81 5.90
N ILE A 335 -41.02 -14.88 6.05
CA ILE A 335 -40.80 -15.58 7.33
C ILE A 335 -39.37 -15.28 7.76
N GLU A 336 -39.24 -14.47 8.81
CA GLU A 336 -37.94 -14.16 9.43
C GLU A 336 -37.32 -15.41 10.07
N SER A 337 -35.99 -15.51 10.02
CA SER A 337 -35.26 -16.52 10.78
C SER A 337 -35.32 -16.26 12.29
N GLU A 338 -35.11 -17.31 13.10
CA GLU A 338 -35.11 -17.25 14.56
C GLU A 338 -33.97 -16.39 15.15
N THR A 339 -33.02 -15.98 14.31
CA THR A 339 -31.83 -15.19 14.69
C THR A 339 -32.15 -13.76 15.12
N LYS A 340 -33.36 -13.25 14.82
CA LYS A 340 -33.81 -11.86 15.06
C LYS A 340 -32.95 -10.79 14.39
N LEU A 341 -32.08 -11.18 13.46
CA LEU A 341 -31.13 -10.27 12.83
C LEU A 341 -31.86 -9.14 12.08
N VAL A 342 -32.89 -9.50 11.31
CA VAL A 342 -33.63 -8.56 10.46
C VAL A 342 -34.31 -7.48 11.30
N ARG A 343 -35.00 -7.86 12.39
CA ARG A 343 -35.58 -6.89 13.33
C ARG A 343 -34.54 -5.96 13.95
N THR A 344 -33.37 -6.48 14.31
CA THR A 344 -32.31 -5.64 14.88
C THR A 344 -31.75 -4.66 13.86
N LEU A 345 -31.58 -5.07 12.59
CA LEU A 345 -31.17 -4.17 11.53
C LEU A 345 -32.22 -3.06 11.29
N MET A 346 -33.51 -3.37 11.37
CA MET A 346 -34.58 -2.37 11.30
C MET A 346 -34.51 -1.37 12.46
N LYS A 347 -34.39 -1.85 13.70
CA LYS A 347 -34.24 -1.00 14.89
C LYS A 347 -33.00 -0.10 14.81
N ALA A 348 -31.89 -0.63 14.28
CA ALA A 348 -30.66 0.12 14.09
C ALA A 348 -30.82 1.24 13.06
N LYS A 349 -31.60 1.01 11.99
CA LYS A 349 -31.93 2.03 11.00
C LYS A 349 -32.77 3.17 11.60
N GLU A 350 -33.72 2.85 12.47
CA GLU A 350 -34.55 3.84 13.17
C GLU A 350 -33.75 4.62 14.22
N ASN A 351 -32.79 3.98 14.88
CA ASN A 351 -32.01 4.54 15.98
C ASN A 351 -30.53 4.71 15.61
N GLN A 352 -30.25 5.58 14.64
CA GLN A 352 -28.89 5.76 14.08
C GLN A 352 -27.82 6.19 15.09
N ASN A 353 -28.22 6.80 16.22
CA ASN A 353 -27.28 7.23 17.26
C ASN A 353 -26.99 6.15 18.32
N GLN A 354 -27.71 5.03 18.32
CA GLN A 354 -27.52 3.90 19.23
C GLN A 354 -26.66 2.84 18.53
N LEU A 355 -25.62 2.35 19.21
CA LEU A 355 -24.78 1.26 18.71
C LEU A 355 -25.48 -0.09 18.84
N TYR A 356 -25.21 -0.99 17.90
CA TYR A 356 -25.68 -2.37 17.89
C TYR A 356 -24.50 -3.30 17.60
N ILE A 357 -24.38 -4.38 18.38
CA ILE A 357 -23.38 -5.44 18.17
C ILE A 357 -24.10 -6.74 17.82
N ILE A 358 -23.77 -7.31 16.68
CA ILE A 358 -24.23 -8.63 16.23
C ILE A 358 -23.05 -9.58 16.30
N VAL A 359 -23.16 -10.59 17.16
CA VAL A 359 -22.12 -11.60 17.37
C VAL A 359 -22.50 -12.89 16.65
N PHE A 360 -21.65 -13.34 15.73
CA PHE A 360 -21.72 -14.66 15.12
C PHE A 360 -20.78 -15.59 15.87
N ASP A 361 -21.33 -16.40 16.76
CA ASP A 361 -20.55 -17.31 17.60
C ASP A 361 -20.26 -18.60 16.84
N GLU A 362 -19.02 -19.08 16.92
CA GLU A 362 -18.50 -20.23 16.17
C GLU A 362 -18.73 -20.08 14.65
N MET A 363 -18.41 -18.90 14.13
CA MET A 363 -18.67 -18.49 12.76
C MET A 363 -18.14 -19.48 11.71
N ASN A 364 -17.06 -20.20 12.02
CA ASN A 364 -16.44 -21.18 11.15
C ASN A 364 -16.94 -22.63 11.31
N MET A 365 -18.08 -22.85 11.97
CA MET A 365 -18.76 -24.15 11.98
C MET A 365 -19.42 -24.48 10.64
N SER A 366 -19.70 -23.47 9.82
CA SER A 366 -20.21 -23.62 8.45
C SER A 366 -19.41 -22.78 7.46
N HIS A 367 -19.68 -22.95 6.16
CA HIS A 367 -19.01 -22.16 5.13
C HIS A 367 -19.54 -20.73 5.14
N ILE A 368 -18.82 -19.84 5.82
CA ILE A 368 -19.18 -18.42 6.04
C ILE A 368 -19.65 -17.74 4.77
N GLU A 369 -18.97 -18.00 3.65
CA GLU A 369 -19.31 -17.34 2.39
C GLU A 369 -20.75 -17.65 1.96
N HIS A 370 -21.30 -18.83 2.23
CA HIS A 370 -22.60 -19.16 1.68
C HIS A 370 -23.74 -18.38 2.35
N TRP A 371 -23.75 -18.35 3.69
CA TRP A 371 -24.79 -17.65 4.45
C TRP A 371 -24.51 -16.15 4.65
N PHE A 372 -23.24 -15.72 4.59
CA PHE A 372 -22.86 -14.31 4.79
C PHE A 372 -22.64 -13.52 3.48
N THR A 373 -22.85 -14.14 2.31
CA THR A 373 -22.61 -13.51 0.99
C THR A 373 -23.24 -12.11 0.82
N PRO A 374 -24.51 -11.87 1.18
CA PRO A 374 -25.13 -10.55 1.00
C PRO A 374 -24.39 -9.47 1.78
N PHE A 375 -24.00 -9.75 3.03
CA PHE A 375 -23.23 -8.83 3.86
C PHE A 375 -21.84 -8.59 3.30
N LEU A 376 -21.14 -9.62 2.82
CA LEU A 376 -19.85 -9.44 2.16
C LEU A 376 -19.94 -8.43 1.00
N SER A 377 -21.02 -8.46 0.23
CA SER A 377 -21.23 -7.53 -0.89
C SER A 377 -21.57 -6.12 -0.40
N VAL A 378 -22.56 -6.00 0.49
CA VAL A 378 -23.10 -4.72 0.95
C VAL A 378 -22.10 -3.93 1.80
N LEU A 379 -21.32 -4.58 2.66
CA LEU A 379 -20.34 -3.92 3.54
C LEU A 379 -19.16 -3.27 2.78
N GLN A 380 -19.02 -3.51 1.48
CA GLN A 380 -18.04 -2.84 0.63
C GLN A 380 -18.51 -1.49 0.10
N LEU A 381 -19.82 -1.25 0.11
CA LEU A 381 -20.41 -0.06 -0.46
C LEU A 381 -20.25 1.12 0.51
N GLU A 382 -20.28 2.32 -0.05
CA GLU A 382 -20.47 3.53 0.73
C GLU A 382 -21.75 3.43 1.55
N THR A 383 -21.76 4.04 2.73
CA THR A 383 -22.83 3.91 3.72
C THR A 383 -24.24 4.10 3.13
N LYS A 384 -24.42 5.10 2.26
CA LYS A 384 -25.71 5.41 1.60
C LYS A 384 -26.21 4.31 0.65
N ASN A 385 -25.32 3.46 0.18
CA ASN A 385 -25.60 2.40 -0.79
C ASN A 385 -25.67 1.02 -0.11
N ARG A 386 -25.58 0.95 1.23
CA ARG A 386 -25.57 -0.32 1.96
C ARG A 386 -26.97 -0.90 2.11
N ILE A 387 -27.58 -1.29 0.99
CA ILE A 387 -28.94 -1.81 0.96
C ILE A 387 -28.90 -3.33 0.86
N LEU A 388 -29.39 -4.00 1.91
CA LEU A 388 -29.61 -5.43 1.98
C LEU A 388 -30.98 -5.77 1.40
N ASN A 389 -31.01 -6.59 0.34
CA ASN A 389 -32.24 -7.09 -0.25
C ASN A 389 -32.63 -8.41 0.45
N LEU A 390 -33.84 -8.48 1.01
CA LEU A 390 -34.36 -9.67 1.68
C LEU A 390 -35.20 -10.54 0.73
N TYR A 391 -36.04 -9.92 -0.09
CA TYR A 391 -36.90 -10.60 -1.06
C TYR A 391 -37.35 -9.62 -2.16
N GLU A 392 -37.85 -10.13 -3.29
CA GLU A 392 -38.44 -9.31 -4.34
C GLU A 392 -39.88 -8.92 -3.98
N GLY A 393 -40.21 -7.63 -4.08
CA GLY A 393 -41.52 -7.11 -3.68
C GLY A 393 -42.65 -7.71 -4.52
N VAL A 394 -43.56 -8.45 -3.90
CA VAL A 394 -44.80 -8.93 -4.51
C VAL A 394 -45.85 -7.82 -4.38
N GLN A 395 -46.50 -7.44 -5.49
CA GLN A 395 -47.33 -6.23 -5.57
C GLN A 395 -48.61 -6.23 -4.72
N ASP A 396 -48.98 -7.36 -4.09
CA ASP A 396 -50.30 -7.53 -3.48
C ASP A 396 -50.30 -8.00 -2.00
N ILE A 397 -49.14 -8.15 -1.34
CA ILE A 397 -49.04 -8.62 0.05
C ILE A 397 -48.17 -7.68 0.89
N GLU A 398 -48.80 -7.00 1.85
CA GLU A 398 -48.11 -6.13 2.81
C GLU A 398 -47.44 -6.99 3.89
N ASN A 399 -46.10 -7.05 3.85
CA ASN A 399 -45.29 -7.74 4.85
C ASN A 399 -44.88 -6.76 5.94
N SER A 400 -44.84 -7.23 7.20
CA SER A 400 -44.38 -6.41 8.34
C SER A 400 -42.89 -6.04 8.27
N ILE A 401 -42.11 -6.84 7.54
CA ILE A 401 -40.69 -6.64 7.26
C ILE A 401 -40.58 -6.09 5.84
N PRO A 402 -39.81 -5.01 5.61
CA PRO A 402 -39.63 -4.45 4.27
C PRO A 402 -38.79 -5.37 3.38
N SER A 403 -38.95 -5.26 2.06
CA SER A 403 -38.15 -6.02 1.09
C SER A 403 -36.67 -5.66 1.09
N THR A 404 -36.33 -4.45 1.54
CA THR A 404 -34.94 -3.98 1.63
C THR A 404 -34.67 -3.25 2.95
N ILE A 405 -33.44 -3.38 3.45
CA ILE A 405 -32.98 -2.75 4.70
C ILE A 405 -31.65 -2.04 4.45
N GLU A 406 -31.54 -0.81 4.90
CA GLU A 406 -30.28 -0.05 4.86
C GLU A 406 -29.45 -0.34 6.11
N ILE A 407 -28.17 -0.67 5.93
CA ILE A 407 -27.22 -0.97 7.01
C ILE A 407 -26.44 0.30 7.35
N GLY A 408 -26.76 0.89 8.51
CA GLY A 408 -26.08 2.08 9.05
C GLY A 408 -24.68 1.81 9.64
N GLU A 409 -23.95 2.87 9.94
CA GLU A 409 -22.60 2.81 10.56
C GLU A 409 -22.62 2.45 12.06
N ASN A 410 -23.81 2.50 12.66
CA ASN A 410 -24.03 2.16 14.07
C ASN A 410 -24.10 0.65 14.34
N ILE A 411 -23.89 -0.19 13.32
CA ILE A 411 -23.85 -1.64 13.43
C ILE A 411 -22.39 -2.13 13.44
N ILE A 412 -22.12 -3.07 14.32
CA ILE A 412 -20.85 -3.77 14.47
C ILE A 412 -21.12 -5.27 14.36
N PHE A 413 -20.42 -5.94 13.46
CA PHE A 413 -20.42 -7.39 13.36
C PHE A 413 -19.13 -7.95 13.99
N VAL A 414 -19.28 -8.94 14.86
CA VAL A 414 -18.17 -9.66 15.48
C VAL A 414 -18.34 -11.15 15.24
N GLY A 415 -17.33 -11.81 14.67
CA GLY A 415 -17.30 -13.26 14.54
C GLY A 415 -16.35 -13.87 15.55
N THR A 416 -16.73 -14.98 16.20
CA THR A 416 -15.77 -15.80 16.96
C THR A 416 -15.44 -17.07 16.15
N VAL A 417 -14.16 -17.46 16.11
CA VAL A 417 -13.71 -18.66 15.41
C VAL A 417 -12.80 -19.49 16.31
N ASN A 418 -12.90 -20.81 16.18
CA ASN A 418 -12.00 -21.77 16.81
C ASN A 418 -11.05 -22.33 15.76
N PHE A 419 -9.77 -22.56 16.08
CA PHE A 419 -8.81 -23.11 15.11
C PHE A 419 -8.70 -24.64 15.15
N ASP A 420 -9.72 -25.32 15.66
CA ASP A 420 -9.73 -26.77 15.83
C ASP A 420 -9.97 -27.50 14.50
N GLU A 421 -9.56 -28.77 14.41
CA GLU A 421 -9.63 -29.58 13.17
C GLU A 421 -11.03 -29.70 12.58
N THR A 422 -12.08 -29.58 13.40
CA THR A 422 -13.48 -29.75 13.01
C THR A 422 -14.09 -28.52 12.33
N THR A 423 -13.34 -27.43 12.21
CA THR A 423 -13.85 -26.15 11.71
C THR A 423 -13.48 -25.89 10.24
N LYS A 424 -14.29 -25.06 9.57
CA LYS A 424 -14.09 -24.68 8.16
C LYS A 424 -13.04 -23.58 8.04
N GLU A 425 -12.31 -23.61 6.93
CA GLU A 425 -11.33 -22.57 6.61
C GLU A 425 -12.00 -21.26 6.23
N LEU A 426 -11.35 -20.15 6.60
CA LEU A 426 -11.77 -18.80 6.21
C LEU A 426 -11.26 -18.50 4.79
N SER A 427 -12.12 -17.93 3.95
CA SER A 427 -11.75 -17.58 2.59
C SER A 427 -10.88 -16.32 2.52
N ASP A 428 -10.04 -16.22 1.49
CA ASP A 428 -9.25 -15.01 1.22
C ASP A 428 -10.14 -13.78 1.00
N ARG A 429 -11.33 -13.97 0.42
CA ARG A 429 -12.31 -12.90 0.22
C ARG A 429 -12.80 -12.34 1.55
N LEU A 430 -12.96 -13.15 2.59
CA LEU A 430 -13.33 -12.71 3.93
C LEU A 430 -12.14 -12.07 4.67
N LEU A 431 -10.97 -12.70 4.60
CA LEU A 431 -9.74 -12.25 5.28
C LEU A 431 -9.24 -10.90 4.75
N ASP A 432 -9.45 -10.60 3.46
CA ASP A 432 -9.14 -9.27 2.90
C ASP A 432 -9.97 -8.13 3.51
N ARG A 433 -11.06 -8.46 4.22
CA ARG A 433 -12.11 -7.51 4.65
C ARG A 433 -12.17 -7.34 6.16
N THR A 434 -11.49 -8.19 6.91
CA THR A 434 -11.66 -8.31 8.35
C THR A 434 -10.30 -8.34 9.02
N ASN A 435 -10.26 -7.86 10.26
CA ASN A 435 -9.12 -8.14 11.13
C ASN A 435 -9.38 -9.47 11.82
N LEU A 436 -8.47 -10.44 11.64
CA LEU A 436 -8.47 -11.69 12.39
C LEU A 436 -7.52 -11.56 13.58
N ILE A 437 -8.07 -11.20 14.73
CA ILE A 437 -7.33 -11.07 15.98
C ILE A 437 -7.28 -12.43 16.64
N THR A 438 -6.07 -12.92 16.92
CA THR A 438 -5.89 -14.19 17.62
C THR A 438 -5.55 -13.90 19.08
N LEU A 439 -6.51 -14.13 19.97
CA LEU A 439 -6.31 -13.92 21.40
C LEU A 439 -5.29 -14.94 21.92
N GLN A 440 -4.29 -14.43 22.64
CA GLN A 440 -3.27 -15.28 23.25
C GLN A 440 -3.60 -15.55 24.71
N LYS A 441 -3.23 -16.75 25.17
CA LYS A 441 -3.31 -17.10 26.57
C LYS A 441 -2.12 -16.49 27.30
N ILE A 442 -2.38 -15.66 28.31
CA ILE A 442 -1.30 -15.19 29.18
C ILE A 442 -0.76 -16.33 30.08
N PRO A 443 0.55 -16.33 30.41
CA PRO A 443 1.13 -17.27 31.35
C PRO A 443 0.38 -17.31 32.69
N PHE A 444 0.17 -18.51 33.26
CA PHE A 444 -0.56 -18.68 34.53
C PHE A 444 0.08 -17.92 35.71
N CYS A 445 1.39 -17.68 35.67
CA CYS A 445 2.09 -16.92 36.71
C CYS A 445 1.72 -15.43 36.70
N GLU A 446 1.32 -14.88 35.56
CA GLU A 446 0.93 -13.47 35.42
C GLU A 446 -0.50 -13.24 35.93
N MET A 447 -1.35 -14.26 35.90
CA MET A 447 -2.71 -14.20 36.48
C MET A 447 -2.73 -13.81 37.96
N GLY A 448 -1.66 -14.12 38.71
CA GLY A 448 -1.52 -13.76 40.12
C GLY A 448 -1.06 -12.32 40.36
N MET A 449 -0.43 -11.68 39.38
CA MET A 449 0.10 -10.31 39.49
C MET A 449 -0.94 -9.24 39.22
N GLU A 450 -1.98 -9.54 38.45
CA GLU A 450 -3.03 -8.58 38.06
C GLU A 450 -4.04 -8.27 39.19
N GLN A 451 -4.04 -9.00 40.31
CA GLN A 451 -4.94 -8.78 41.46
C GLN A 451 -4.71 -7.45 42.23
N GLY A 452 -4.05 -6.46 41.64
CA GLY A 452 -3.98 -5.10 42.16
C GLY A 452 -5.36 -4.44 42.24
N LYS A 453 -5.50 -3.42 43.11
CA LYS A 453 -6.76 -2.68 43.30
C LYS A 453 -7.26 -2.12 41.96
N VAL A 454 -8.30 -2.75 41.40
CA VAL A 454 -9.02 -2.26 40.22
C VAL A 454 -9.66 -0.91 40.59
N VAL A 455 -9.26 0.14 39.90
CA VAL A 455 -9.96 1.43 39.98
C VAL A 455 -11.25 1.27 39.18
N LEU A 456 -12.39 1.33 39.87
CA LEU A 456 -13.70 1.31 39.24
C LEU A 456 -13.93 2.64 38.54
N HIS A 457 -13.86 2.62 37.21
CA HIS A 457 -14.26 3.76 36.38
C HIS A 457 -15.79 3.77 36.24
N PRO A 458 -16.44 4.95 36.18
CA PRO A 458 -17.88 5.03 36.02
C PRO A 458 -18.31 4.53 34.63
N PRO A 459 -19.53 3.96 34.50
CA PRO A 459 -20.04 3.52 33.21
C PRO A 459 -20.16 4.71 32.25
N LEU A 460 -19.64 4.53 31.03
CA LEU A 460 -19.68 5.51 29.97
C LEU A 460 -20.67 5.04 28.90
N LYS A 461 -21.74 5.81 28.67
CA LYS A 461 -22.61 5.57 27.51
C LYS A 461 -21.93 6.16 26.28
N VAL A 462 -21.68 5.30 25.29
CA VAL A 462 -21.02 5.68 24.03
C VAL A 462 -22.06 5.71 22.93
N THR A 463 -22.16 6.81 22.20
CA THR A 463 -23.08 6.93 21.06
C THR A 463 -22.40 6.51 19.76
N ALA A 464 -23.20 6.22 18.73
CA ALA A 464 -22.67 5.86 17.42
C ALA A 464 -21.88 7.01 16.77
N GLY A 465 -22.33 8.26 16.96
CA GLY A 465 -21.60 9.44 16.50
C GLY A 465 -20.23 9.59 17.17
N GLU A 466 -20.15 9.36 18.49
CA GLU A 466 -18.86 9.35 19.19
C GLU A 466 -17.94 8.26 18.65
N PHE A 467 -18.45 7.03 18.53
CA PHE A 467 -17.66 5.87 18.14
C PHE A 467 -17.18 5.89 16.68
N ARG A 468 -18.01 6.37 15.74
CA ARG A 468 -17.73 6.33 14.28
C ARG A 468 -17.26 7.66 13.69
N ILE A 469 -17.51 8.77 14.37
CA ILE A 469 -17.16 10.11 13.87
C ILE A 469 -16.11 10.76 14.76
N ASN A 470 -16.37 10.92 16.07
CA ASN A 470 -15.44 11.66 16.94
C ASN A 470 -14.14 10.91 17.19
N TRP A 471 -14.21 9.59 17.40
CA TRP A 471 -13.04 8.74 17.67
C TRP A 471 -12.32 8.28 16.39
N MET A 472 -12.79 8.72 15.22
CA MET A 472 -12.27 8.33 13.91
C MET A 472 -11.54 9.48 13.23
N ARG A 473 -10.36 9.16 12.70
CA ARG A 473 -9.52 10.05 11.92
C ARG A 473 -9.47 9.55 10.48
N ASN A 474 -9.66 10.49 9.55
CA ASN A 474 -9.78 10.22 8.12
C ASN A 474 -8.79 11.09 7.32
N LYS A 475 -7.49 10.76 7.39
CA LYS A 475 -6.45 11.25 6.48
C LYS A 475 -6.32 10.33 5.27
N ALA A 476 -5.78 10.84 4.17
CA ALA A 476 -5.48 10.03 2.99
C ALA A 476 -4.36 9.01 3.29
N MET A 477 -4.46 7.80 2.74
CA MET A 477 -3.49 6.71 2.96
C MET A 477 -2.01 7.17 2.84
N ILE A 478 -1.72 7.96 1.81
CA ILE A 478 -0.35 8.41 1.48
C ILE A 478 0.21 9.37 2.55
N GLU A 479 -0.66 10.10 3.25
CA GLU A 479 -0.27 11.03 4.32
C GLU A 479 -0.04 10.30 5.64
N VAL A 480 -0.64 9.12 5.81
CA VAL A 480 -0.50 8.32 7.03
C VAL A 480 0.83 7.58 7.06
N PHE A 481 1.25 6.99 5.94
CA PHE A 481 2.45 6.14 5.91
C PHE A 481 3.75 6.94 5.85
N SER A 482 4.79 6.41 6.50
CA SER A 482 6.17 6.84 6.26
C SER A 482 6.69 6.29 4.92
N GLU A 483 7.77 6.87 4.41
CA GLU A 483 8.41 6.38 3.19
C GLU A 483 8.96 4.94 3.37
N GLU A 484 9.46 4.61 4.56
CA GLU A 484 9.90 3.27 4.92
C GLU A 484 8.75 2.25 4.93
N GLU A 485 7.60 2.62 5.51
CA GLU A 485 6.40 1.77 5.56
C GLU A 485 5.89 1.46 4.14
N LEU A 486 5.83 2.46 3.26
CA LEU A 486 5.41 2.27 1.87
C LEU A 486 6.37 1.35 1.10
N GLU A 487 7.68 1.59 1.21
CA GLU A 487 8.69 0.76 0.55
C GLU A 487 8.67 -0.69 1.09
N LEU A 488 8.37 -0.88 2.38
CA LEU A 488 8.21 -2.21 2.97
C LEU A 488 6.99 -2.93 2.40
N LEU A 489 5.83 -2.26 2.31
CA LEU A 489 4.61 -2.83 1.74
C LEU A 489 4.81 -3.24 0.28
N ASP A 490 5.51 -2.42 -0.51
CA ASP A 490 5.82 -2.75 -1.90
C ASP A 490 6.76 -3.97 -2.00
N LYS A 491 7.78 -4.05 -1.13
CA LYS A 491 8.68 -5.23 -1.07
C LYS A 491 7.93 -6.49 -0.62
N LEU A 492 7.05 -6.39 0.37
CA LEU A 492 6.20 -7.50 0.80
C LEU A 492 5.27 -7.95 -0.33
N HIS A 493 4.67 -7.02 -1.07
CA HIS A 493 3.87 -7.32 -2.25
C HIS A 493 4.66 -8.14 -3.28
N VAL A 494 5.89 -7.74 -3.61
CA VAL A 494 6.74 -8.47 -4.57
C VAL A 494 7.04 -9.89 -4.10
N VAL A 495 7.39 -10.06 -2.82
CA VAL A 495 7.69 -11.39 -2.26
C VAL A 495 6.46 -12.30 -2.29
N LEU A 496 5.30 -11.80 -1.87
CA LEU A 496 4.05 -12.58 -1.87
C LEU A 496 3.57 -12.91 -3.29
N SER A 497 3.53 -11.92 -4.18
CA SER A 497 3.07 -12.07 -5.56
C SER A 497 3.96 -12.97 -6.41
N SER A 498 5.26 -13.07 -6.07
CA SER A 498 6.18 -14.00 -6.74
C SER A 498 5.86 -15.48 -6.48
N HIS A 499 5.21 -15.77 -5.34
CA HIS A 499 4.76 -17.13 -5.00
C HIS A 499 3.32 -17.35 -5.46
N ASP A 500 2.44 -16.39 -5.19
CA ASP A 500 1.03 -16.45 -5.55
C ASP A 500 0.50 -15.05 -5.87
N ALA A 501 0.13 -14.84 -7.13
CA ALA A 501 -0.37 -13.56 -7.63
C ALA A 501 -1.64 -13.09 -6.89
N SER A 502 -2.41 -14.01 -6.30
CA SER A 502 -3.63 -13.68 -5.55
C SER A 502 -3.36 -13.19 -4.12
N LYS A 503 -2.18 -13.48 -3.56
CA LYS A 503 -1.81 -13.18 -2.17
C LYS A 503 -1.04 -11.87 -1.99
N GLY A 504 -0.85 -11.09 -3.06
CA GLY A 504 -0.19 -9.80 -3.00
C GLY A 504 -0.93 -8.77 -2.12
N ILE A 505 -0.21 -7.76 -1.65
CA ILE A 505 -0.81 -6.63 -0.93
C ILE A 505 -1.53 -5.73 -1.93
N SER A 506 -2.82 -5.50 -1.71
CA SER A 506 -3.67 -4.62 -2.52
C SER A 506 -3.73 -3.21 -1.93
N PHE A 507 -4.11 -2.22 -2.73
CA PHE A 507 -4.38 -0.86 -2.24
C PHE A 507 -5.46 -0.84 -1.14
N ARG A 508 -6.43 -1.75 -1.21
CA ARG A 508 -7.45 -1.90 -0.17
C ARG A 508 -6.84 -2.35 1.15
N CYS A 509 -5.97 -3.36 1.10
CA CYS A 509 -5.26 -3.83 2.28
C CYS A 509 -4.41 -2.70 2.88
N ALA A 510 -3.62 -2.00 2.05
CA ALA A 510 -2.82 -0.86 2.51
C ALA A 510 -3.69 0.27 3.11
N ASN A 511 -4.86 0.55 2.53
CA ASN A 511 -5.77 1.57 3.06
C ASN A 511 -6.31 1.17 4.44
N ALA A 512 -6.68 -0.10 4.62
CA ALA A 512 -7.15 -0.59 5.91
C ALA A 512 -6.05 -0.53 6.98
N ILE A 513 -4.80 -0.84 6.62
CA ILE A 513 -3.63 -0.68 7.52
C ILE A 513 -3.47 0.80 7.90
N ALA A 514 -3.54 1.73 6.93
CA ALA A 514 -3.46 3.17 7.21
C ALA A 514 -4.61 3.63 8.13
N THR A 515 -5.84 3.19 7.87
CA THR A 515 -7.01 3.47 8.71
C THR A 515 -6.80 2.93 10.12
N TYR A 516 -6.23 1.74 10.30
CA TYR A 516 -5.90 1.22 11.63
C TYR A 516 -4.86 2.11 12.35
N LEU A 517 -3.73 2.41 11.70
CA LEU A 517 -2.61 3.14 12.30
C LEU A 517 -2.96 4.57 12.71
N GLN A 518 -3.76 5.28 11.91
CA GLN A 518 -4.17 6.65 12.26
C GLN A 518 -5.19 6.71 13.40
N ASN A 519 -5.86 5.59 13.68
CA ASN A 519 -6.93 5.45 14.66
C ASN A 519 -6.49 4.72 15.95
N ILE A 520 -5.18 4.55 16.16
CA ILE A 520 -4.65 4.05 17.44
C ILE A 520 -4.96 5.08 18.54
N PRO A 521 -5.60 4.68 19.65
CA PRO A 521 -5.96 5.58 20.74
C PRO A 521 -4.75 5.99 21.57
N PHE A 522 -4.91 7.10 22.30
CA PHE A 522 -3.87 7.69 23.15
C PHE A 522 -4.24 7.53 24.62
N GLN A 523 -3.23 7.33 25.45
CA GLN A 523 -3.36 7.42 26.90
C GLN A 523 -3.38 8.88 27.36
N ASN A 524 -3.85 9.12 28.58
CA ASN A 524 -3.95 10.46 29.20
C ASN A 524 -2.58 11.18 29.34
N ASN A 525 -1.47 10.44 29.27
CA ASN A 525 -0.09 10.94 29.31
C ASN A 525 0.47 11.26 27.90
N HIS A 526 -0.36 11.25 26.85
CA HIS A 526 -0.01 11.49 25.46
C HIS A 526 0.93 10.44 24.83
N THR A 527 0.96 9.21 25.37
CA THR A 527 1.56 8.06 24.70
C THR A 527 0.50 7.25 23.97
N TYR A 528 0.87 6.63 22.86
CA TYR A 528 -0.03 5.69 22.20
C TYR A 528 -0.29 4.49 23.13
N MET A 529 -1.51 3.97 23.12
CA MET A 529 -1.84 2.73 23.84
C MET A 529 -1.19 1.50 23.21
N ILE A 530 -1.00 1.52 21.89
CA ILE A 530 -0.16 0.58 21.14
C ILE A 530 0.85 1.41 20.36
N SER A 531 2.15 1.09 20.44
CA SER A 531 3.14 1.83 19.65
C SER A 531 2.83 1.73 18.15
N ARG A 532 3.16 2.76 17.36
CA ARG A 532 2.91 2.70 15.90
C ARG A 532 3.62 1.50 15.26
N GLU A 533 4.83 1.19 15.73
CA GLU A 533 5.66 0.07 15.27
C GLU A 533 4.95 -1.27 15.52
N GLU A 534 4.39 -1.46 16.72
CA GLU A 534 3.63 -2.65 17.08
C GLU A 534 2.29 -2.71 16.35
N GLY A 535 1.60 -1.58 16.20
CA GLY A 535 0.35 -1.49 15.45
C GLY A 535 0.54 -1.89 13.98
N PHE A 536 1.67 -1.51 13.37
CA PHE A 536 2.02 -1.91 12.00
C PHE A 536 2.26 -3.43 11.92
N ASP A 537 3.02 -3.99 12.87
CA ASP A 537 3.28 -5.43 12.97
C ASP A 537 1.98 -6.24 13.13
N LEU A 538 1.10 -5.83 14.03
CA LEU A 538 -0.22 -6.46 14.22
C LEU A 538 -1.02 -6.47 12.92
N GLN A 539 -1.00 -5.38 12.15
CA GLN A 539 -1.70 -5.33 10.87
C GLN A 539 -1.09 -6.23 9.79
N ILE A 540 0.25 -6.34 9.73
CA ILE A 540 0.91 -7.32 8.86
C ILE A 540 0.50 -8.74 9.24
N LYS A 541 0.53 -9.08 10.53
CA LYS A 541 0.04 -10.38 11.04
C LYS A 541 -1.41 -10.64 10.65
N GLN A 542 -2.32 -9.72 10.94
CA GLN A 542 -3.78 -9.93 10.81
C GLN A 542 -4.30 -9.93 9.37
N ARG A 543 -3.70 -9.16 8.46
CA ARG A 543 -4.22 -8.96 7.10
C ARG A 543 -3.35 -9.52 5.99
N VAL A 544 -2.04 -9.58 6.21
CA VAL A 544 -1.09 -10.02 5.18
C VAL A 544 -0.74 -11.48 5.41
N LEU A 545 -0.29 -11.84 6.61
CA LEU A 545 0.18 -13.20 6.89
C LEU A 545 -0.96 -14.23 7.02
N THR A 546 -2.17 -13.81 7.39
CA THR A 546 -3.34 -14.70 7.48
C THR A 546 -3.77 -15.30 6.14
N LYS A 547 -3.38 -14.69 5.02
CA LYS A 547 -3.59 -15.18 3.65
C LYS A 547 -2.59 -16.25 3.24
N ILE A 548 -1.52 -16.45 4.02
CA ILE A 548 -0.48 -17.41 3.74
C ILE A 548 -0.91 -18.78 4.28
N ARG A 549 -1.40 -19.60 3.36
CA ARG A 549 -1.92 -20.95 3.59
C ARG A 549 -1.58 -21.86 2.43
N GLY A 550 -1.45 -23.15 2.70
CA GLY A 550 -1.18 -24.15 1.68
C GLY A 550 -0.21 -25.25 2.13
N THR A 551 0.16 -26.11 1.19
CA THR A 551 1.10 -27.20 1.42
C THR A 551 2.55 -26.72 1.43
N GLU A 552 3.44 -27.57 1.93
CA GLU A 552 4.90 -27.31 1.96
C GLU A 552 5.45 -26.89 0.59
N MET A 553 4.97 -27.49 -0.50
CA MET A 553 5.40 -27.16 -1.86
C MET A 553 5.03 -25.73 -2.28
N MET A 554 3.92 -25.18 -1.76
CA MET A 554 3.44 -23.84 -2.11
C MET A 554 4.03 -22.75 -1.23
N VAL A 555 4.27 -23.05 0.04
CA VAL A 555 4.53 -22.01 1.07
C VAL A 555 5.81 -22.24 1.86
N GLY A 556 6.38 -23.45 1.85
CA GLY A 556 7.57 -23.79 2.62
C GLY A 556 8.78 -22.91 2.29
N SER A 557 8.98 -22.58 1.01
CA SER A 557 10.06 -21.65 0.60
C SER A 557 9.87 -20.25 1.16
N LEU A 558 8.62 -19.76 1.22
CA LEU A 558 8.28 -18.41 1.66
C LEU A 558 8.53 -18.21 3.17
N LEU A 559 8.24 -19.24 3.96
CA LEU A 559 8.37 -19.27 5.42
C LEU A 559 9.76 -19.76 5.89
N SER A 560 10.65 -20.09 4.95
CA SER A 560 12.00 -20.53 5.28
C SER A 560 12.84 -19.39 5.85
N GLU A 561 13.58 -19.69 6.91
CA GLU A 561 14.61 -18.82 7.50
C GLU A 561 15.91 -18.82 6.66
N GLU A 562 16.05 -19.72 5.69
CA GLU A 562 17.28 -19.82 4.89
C GLU A 562 17.42 -18.64 3.91
N ALA A 563 18.57 -17.98 4.01
CA ALA A 563 18.89 -16.70 3.38
C ALA A 563 19.20 -16.80 1.86
N LYS A 564 18.27 -17.32 1.05
CA LYS A 564 18.30 -16.97 -0.39
C LYS A 564 17.82 -15.52 -0.53
N ARG A 565 18.80 -14.61 -0.55
CA ARG A 565 18.67 -13.13 -0.64
C ARG A 565 17.38 -12.69 -1.37
N GLY A 566 16.44 -12.14 -0.61
CA GLY A 566 15.32 -11.35 -1.13
C GLY A 566 14.09 -12.11 -1.63
N ALA A 567 14.01 -13.43 -1.43
CA ALA A 567 12.86 -14.24 -1.87
C ALA A 567 11.97 -14.77 -0.72
N THR A 568 12.34 -14.52 0.55
CA THR A 568 11.65 -15.09 1.72
C THR A 568 11.21 -14.00 2.68
N LEU A 569 10.14 -14.26 3.47
CA LEU A 569 9.53 -13.24 4.33
C LEU A 569 10.40 -12.90 5.55
N VAL A 570 11.03 -13.90 6.17
CA VAL A 570 11.81 -13.71 7.41
C VAL A 570 12.99 -12.74 7.20
N PRO A 571 13.85 -12.91 6.18
CA PRO A 571 14.95 -11.96 5.94
C PRO A 571 14.48 -10.57 5.53
N LEU A 572 13.29 -10.44 4.92
CA LEU A 572 12.72 -9.13 4.61
C LEU A 572 12.27 -8.40 5.88
N LEU A 573 11.56 -9.09 6.78
CA LEU A 573 11.10 -8.54 8.07
C LEU A 573 12.26 -8.29 9.05
N GLN A 574 13.41 -8.93 8.86
CA GLN A 574 14.64 -8.67 9.62
C GLN A 574 15.62 -7.71 8.93
N SER A 575 15.23 -7.14 7.79
CA SER A 575 16.09 -6.23 7.02
C SER A 575 16.28 -4.90 7.75
N ALA A 576 17.35 -4.17 7.41
CA ALA A 576 17.60 -2.83 7.96
C ALA A 576 16.45 -1.83 7.70
N LEU A 577 15.67 -2.05 6.65
CA LEU A 577 14.47 -1.26 6.36
C LEU A 577 13.34 -1.63 7.31
N ALA A 578 13.08 -2.92 7.51
CA ALA A 578 12.03 -3.41 8.40
C ALA A 578 12.29 -2.99 9.86
N ASN A 579 13.53 -3.10 10.35
CA ASN A 579 13.90 -2.70 11.71
C ASN A 579 13.71 -1.19 12.00
N ARG A 580 13.54 -0.34 10.98
CA ARG A 580 13.19 1.08 11.15
C ARG A 580 11.68 1.31 11.24
N VAL A 581 10.87 0.32 10.85
CA VAL A 581 9.41 0.33 10.89
C VAL A 581 8.89 -0.39 12.12
N SER A 582 9.42 -1.59 12.42
CA SER A 582 9.03 -2.40 13.57
C SER A 582 10.03 -3.53 13.81
N THR A 583 10.01 -4.12 15.01
CA THR A 583 10.75 -5.36 15.32
C THR A 583 10.08 -6.61 14.74
N PHE A 584 8.81 -6.49 14.32
CA PHE A 584 8.01 -7.58 13.73
C PHE A 584 7.89 -8.83 14.61
N GLU A 585 7.91 -8.67 15.94
CA GLU A 585 7.85 -9.77 16.90
C GLU A 585 6.60 -10.64 16.73
N HIS A 586 5.43 -10.02 16.55
CA HIS A 586 4.15 -10.72 16.38
C HIS A 586 4.12 -11.46 15.03
N SER A 587 4.56 -10.81 13.95
CA SER A 587 4.62 -11.41 12.61
C SER A 587 5.60 -12.57 12.53
N LEU A 588 6.79 -12.42 13.11
CA LEU A 588 7.81 -13.48 13.12
C LEU A 588 7.39 -14.67 13.98
N ALA A 589 6.75 -14.45 15.12
CA ALA A 589 6.17 -15.52 15.93
C ALA A 589 5.10 -16.30 15.14
N TYR A 590 4.22 -15.59 14.43
CA TYR A 590 3.17 -16.20 13.60
C TYR A 590 3.75 -17.02 12.42
N ILE A 591 4.81 -16.53 11.76
CA ILE A 591 5.51 -17.26 10.69
C ILE A 591 6.12 -18.56 11.24
N ARG A 592 6.73 -18.53 12.42
CA ARG A 592 7.30 -19.72 13.07
C ARG A 592 6.22 -20.74 13.44
N GLU A 593 5.08 -20.28 13.91
CA GLU A 593 3.91 -21.14 14.17
C GLU A 593 3.45 -21.84 12.89
N LYS A 594 3.26 -21.10 11.80
CA LYS A 594 2.89 -21.67 10.49
C LYS A 594 3.91 -22.65 9.93
N ARG A 595 5.19 -22.39 10.15
CA ARG A 595 6.26 -23.31 9.77
C ARG A 595 6.18 -24.62 10.56
N ARG A 596 5.91 -24.56 11.86
CA ARG A 596 5.70 -25.76 12.68
C ARG A 596 4.48 -26.55 12.22
N GLU A 597 3.39 -25.89 11.85
CA GLU A 597 2.22 -26.57 11.27
C GLU A 597 2.56 -27.30 9.98
N LEU A 598 3.35 -26.69 9.09
CA LEU A 598 3.83 -27.34 7.86
C LEU A 598 4.69 -28.57 8.16
N GLU A 599 5.62 -28.46 9.11
CA GLU A 599 6.51 -29.55 9.49
C GLU A 599 5.75 -30.72 10.14
N LEU A 600 4.70 -30.43 10.92
CA LEU A 600 3.91 -31.43 11.64
C LEU A 600 2.80 -32.07 10.78
N TYR A 601 2.10 -31.26 9.98
CA TYR A 601 0.86 -31.66 9.30
C TYR A 601 0.97 -31.62 7.77
N GLY A 602 2.07 -31.09 7.21
CA GLY A 602 2.25 -30.89 5.77
C GLY A 602 1.43 -29.74 5.18
N TYR A 603 0.70 -28.99 6.01
CA TYR A 603 -0.20 -27.92 5.60
C TYR A 603 -0.24 -26.79 6.65
N ALA A 604 -0.17 -25.54 6.19
CA ALA A 604 -0.29 -24.34 7.03
C ALA A 604 -1.71 -23.74 6.99
N LYS A 605 -2.30 -23.66 8.19
CA LYS A 605 -3.55 -23.00 8.65
C LYS A 605 -4.20 -21.86 7.88
#